data_AF-Q15BK0-F1
#
_entry.id   AF-Q15BK0-F1
#
_cell.length_a   1.000
_cell.length_b   1.000
_cell.length_c   1.000
_cell.angle_alpha   90.00
_cell.angle_beta   90.00
_cell.angle_gamma   90.00
#
_symmetry.space_group_name_H-M   'P 1'
#
loop_
_entity.id
_entity.type
_entity.pdbx_description
1 polymer ?
#
loop_
_entity_poly.entity_id
_entity_poly.type
_entity_poly.pdbx_seq_one_letter_code
_entity_poly.pdbx_strand_id
1 'polypeptide(L)'
;MAFDPNEPMKDRITDIGPPHYEQFFPPVIKENYGKWKYHEILEPGVLIHVSETGAEVYTVRVGGVRLMSVDFIRETCEIADKHCDGYLRFTTRNNIEFMVDDKAKLQPLIDDLKSRKFEAGSNKFPIGGTGAGITN
;
A
#
# COMPACT_ATOMS: atom_id res chain seq x y z
N MET A 1 -18.19 -16.82 -19.16
CA MET A 1 -18.19 -18.10 -19.90
C MET A 1 -16.75 -18.56 -20.03
N ALA A 2 -16.50 -19.88 -20.08
CA ALA A 2 -15.14 -20.36 -20.31
C ALA A 2 -14.69 -20.04 -21.74
N PHE A 3 -13.39 -19.84 -21.94
CA PHE A 3 -12.80 -19.64 -23.27
C PHE A 3 -13.00 -20.88 -24.16
N ASP A 4 -13.40 -20.68 -25.43
CA ASP A 4 -13.50 -21.73 -26.45
C ASP A 4 -12.40 -21.55 -27.52
N PRO A 5 -11.46 -22.51 -27.67
CA PRO A 5 -10.40 -22.41 -28.68
C PRO A 5 -10.90 -22.52 -30.13
N ASN A 6 -12.10 -23.05 -30.37
CA ASN A 6 -12.69 -23.14 -31.71
C ASN A 6 -13.38 -21.83 -32.12
N GLU A 7 -13.81 -21.03 -31.15
CA GLU A 7 -14.46 -19.73 -31.36
C GLU A 7 -13.68 -18.61 -30.64
N PRO A 8 -12.40 -18.35 -31.00
CA PRO A 8 -11.49 -17.51 -30.20
C PRO A 8 -11.88 -16.03 -30.09
N MET A 9 -12.89 -15.59 -30.85
CA MET A 9 -13.41 -14.21 -30.84
C MET A 9 -14.71 -14.07 -30.07
N LYS A 10 -15.41 -15.19 -29.81
CA LYS A 10 -16.67 -15.19 -29.08
C LYS A 10 -16.42 -14.76 -27.63
N ASP A 11 -17.25 -13.85 -27.13
CA ASP A 11 -17.17 -13.30 -25.77
C ASP A 11 -15.83 -12.63 -25.39
N ARG A 12 -14.97 -12.32 -26.36
CA ARG A 12 -13.69 -11.63 -26.11
C ARG A 12 -13.96 -10.18 -25.69
N ILE A 13 -13.47 -9.81 -24.51
CA ILE A 13 -13.48 -8.43 -24.01
C ILE A 13 -12.13 -7.78 -24.33
N THR A 14 -12.14 -6.65 -25.05
CA THR A 14 -10.94 -5.86 -25.39
C THR A 14 -11.15 -4.38 -25.06
N ASP A 15 -10.07 -3.58 -25.12
CA ASP A 15 -10.13 -2.13 -25.03
C ASP A 15 -10.71 -1.55 -23.71
N ILE A 16 -10.68 -2.34 -22.63
CA ILE A 16 -11.21 -1.95 -21.31
C ILE A 16 -10.28 -1.08 -20.46
N GLY A 17 -9.00 -1.01 -20.82
CA GLY A 17 -7.99 -0.28 -20.04
C GLY A 17 -7.81 -0.81 -18.60
N PRO A 18 -7.15 -0.04 -17.72
CA PRO A 18 -7.03 -0.38 -16.31
C PRO A 18 -8.30 -0.01 -15.53
N PRO A 19 -8.57 -0.68 -14.40
CA PRO A 19 -9.57 -0.22 -13.47
C PRO A 19 -9.22 1.21 -12.95
N HIS A 20 -10.20 2.11 -12.85
CA HIS A 20 -9.99 3.47 -12.34
C HIS A 20 -9.48 3.47 -10.89
N TYR A 21 -8.39 4.16 -10.59
CA TYR A 21 -7.69 4.04 -9.29
C TYR A 21 -8.54 4.39 -8.07
N GLU A 22 -9.53 5.29 -8.20
CA GLU A 22 -10.40 5.72 -7.09
C GLU A 22 -11.22 4.59 -6.46
N GLN A 23 -11.41 3.48 -7.17
CA GLN A 23 -12.10 2.32 -6.61
C GLN A 23 -11.28 1.62 -5.51
N PHE A 24 -9.98 1.94 -5.40
CA PHE A 24 -9.05 1.37 -4.43
C PHE A 24 -8.51 2.42 -3.44
N PHE A 25 -9.12 3.60 -3.37
CA PHE A 25 -8.74 4.60 -2.39
C PHE A 25 -9.23 4.21 -0.99
N PRO A 26 -8.36 4.29 0.04
CA PRO A 26 -8.83 4.39 1.41
C PRO A 26 -9.84 5.54 1.53
N PRO A 27 -10.90 5.43 2.35
CA PRO A 27 -11.92 6.47 2.49
C PRO A 27 -11.34 7.86 2.76
N VAL A 28 -10.39 7.96 3.70
CA VAL A 28 -9.69 9.23 4.03
C VAL A 28 -8.97 9.85 2.84
N ILE A 29 -8.43 9.03 1.92
CA ILE A 29 -7.78 9.51 0.69
C ILE A 29 -8.82 10.04 -0.29
N LYS A 30 -9.94 9.32 -0.45
CA LYS A 30 -11.00 9.68 -1.39
C LYS A 30 -11.70 10.98 -0.97
N GLU A 31 -12.02 11.13 0.31
CA GLU A 31 -12.71 12.31 0.84
C GLU A 31 -11.87 13.59 0.76
N ASN A 32 -10.55 13.45 0.88
CA ASN A 32 -9.59 14.56 0.92
C ASN A 32 -8.76 14.69 -0.37
N TYR A 33 -9.14 13.99 -1.45
CA TYR A 33 -8.40 14.00 -2.71
C TYR A 33 -8.33 15.43 -3.27
N GLY A 34 -7.10 15.93 -3.48
CA GLY A 34 -6.84 17.29 -3.94
C GLY A 34 -6.95 18.38 -2.86
N LYS A 35 -7.19 18.03 -1.59
CA LYS A 35 -7.41 18.96 -0.47
C LYS A 35 -6.39 18.76 0.66
N TRP A 36 -5.15 18.44 0.31
CA TRP A 36 -4.07 18.23 1.26
C TRP A 36 -3.35 19.55 1.56
N LYS A 37 -3.17 19.87 2.84
CA LYS A 37 -2.58 21.14 3.28
C LYS A 37 -1.07 21.03 3.43
N TYR A 38 -0.59 19.99 4.10
CA TYR A 38 0.84 19.75 4.31
C TYR A 38 1.12 18.27 4.57
N HIS A 39 2.41 17.93 4.58
CA HIS A 39 2.90 16.63 5.00
C HIS A 39 4.13 16.80 5.88
N GLU A 40 4.40 15.81 6.73
CA GLU A 40 5.61 15.72 7.53
C GLU A 40 6.17 14.30 7.51
N ILE A 41 7.49 14.19 7.67
CA ILE A 41 8.17 12.91 7.92
C ILE A 41 8.34 12.80 9.43
N LEU A 42 7.57 11.91 10.07
CA LEU A 42 7.59 11.76 11.53
C LEU A 42 8.82 10.99 11.99
N GLU A 43 9.18 9.95 11.25
CA GLU A 43 10.38 9.13 11.44
C GLU A 43 10.74 8.42 10.11
N PRO A 44 11.93 7.79 9.99
CA PRO A 44 12.28 7.06 8.78
C PRO A 44 11.23 6.00 8.41
N GLY A 45 10.61 6.16 7.24
CA GLY A 45 9.53 5.29 6.76
C GLY A 45 8.11 5.69 7.19
N VAL A 46 7.93 6.73 8.02
CA VAL A 46 6.60 7.16 8.47
C VAL A 46 6.31 8.59 8.06
N LEU A 47 5.20 8.78 7.36
CA LEU A 47 4.71 10.07 6.88
C LEU A 47 3.35 10.36 7.51
N ILE A 48 3.04 11.64 7.66
CA ILE A 48 1.67 12.13 7.87
C ILE A 48 1.31 13.10 6.76
N HIS A 49 0.09 13.02 6.24
CA HIS A 49 -0.53 14.07 5.45
C HIS A 49 -1.73 14.62 6.21
N VAL A 50 -1.86 15.94 6.24
CA VAL A 50 -2.96 16.63 6.91
C VAL A 50 -3.75 17.43 5.88
N SER A 51 -5.05 17.21 5.83
CA SER A 51 -5.98 17.88 4.92
C SER A 51 -6.28 19.32 5.35
N GLU A 52 -6.91 20.07 4.46
CA GLU A 52 -7.39 21.43 4.76
C GLU A 52 -8.43 21.47 5.90
N THR A 53 -9.15 20.36 6.12
CA THR A 53 -10.16 20.19 7.18
C THR A 53 -9.60 19.54 8.44
N GLY A 54 -8.31 19.20 8.47
CA GLY A 54 -7.64 18.60 9.63
C GLY A 54 -7.73 17.07 9.72
N ALA A 55 -8.33 16.39 8.74
CA ALA A 55 -8.21 14.94 8.64
C ALA A 55 -6.75 14.55 8.38
N GLU A 56 -6.28 13.50 9.04
CA GLU A 56 -4.91 13.01 8.98
C GLU A 56 -4.87 11.62 8.32
N VAL A 57 -3.82 11.35 7.57
CA VAL A 57 -3.50 9.99 7.12
C VAL A 57 -2.02 9.73 7.34
N TYR A 58 -1.74 8.64 8.05
CA TYR A 58 -0.41 8.16 8.36
C TYR A 58 -0.03 7.10 7.35
N THR A 59 1.16 7.21 6.77
CA THR A 59 1.68 6.22 5.80
C THR A 59 2.93 5.57 6.36
N VAL A 60 2.97 4.23 6.41
CA VAL A 60 4.16 3.45 6.72
C VAL A 60 4.69 2.84 5.43
N ARG A 61 5.87 3.30 5.00
CA ARG A 61 6.59 2.81 3.83
C ARG A 61 7.56 1.70 4.23
N VAL A 62 7.48 0.59 3.49
CA VAL A 62 8.37 -0.57 3.67
C VAL A 62 9.02 -0.98 2.36
N GLY A 63 10.24 -1.51 2.45
CA GLY A 63 10.94 -2.09 1.31
C GLY A 63 10.16 -3.27 0.70
N GLY A 64 10.09 -3.31 -0.64
CA GLY A 64 9.59 -4.45 -1.39
C GLY A 64 10.70 -5.09 -2.22
N VAL A 65 10.64 -6.42 -2.43
CA VAL A 65 11.64 -7.16 -3.22
C VAL A 65 11.42 -7.05 -4.74
N ARG A 66 10.37 -6.34 -5.17
CA ARG A 66 9.85 -6.22 -6.56
C ARG A 66 9.49 -7.57 -7.19
N LEU A 67 10.45 -8.47 -7.36
CA LEU A 67 10.21 -9.88 -7.67
C LEU A 67 9.67 -10.56 -6.41
N MET A 68 8.37 -10.84 -6.37
CA MET A 68 7.68 -11.38 -5.21
C MET A 68 6.81 -12.58 -5.58
N SER A 69 6.65 -13.51 -4.63
CA SER A 69 5.73 -14.64 -4.76
C SER A 69 4.29 -14.20 -4.46
N VAL A 70 3.32 -15.01 -4.89
CA VAL A 70 1.90 -14.81 -4.53
C VAL A 70 1.68 -14.90 -3.02
N ASP A 71 2.47 -15.69 -2.30
CA ASP A 71 2.37 -15.80 -0.84
C ASP A 71 2.82 -14.51 -0.15
N PHE A 72 3.87 -13.86 -0.66
CA PHE A 72 4.30 -12.56 -0.15
C PHE A 72 3.25 -11.47 -0.43
N ILE A 73 2.60 -11.50 -1.60
CA ILE A 73 1.47 -10.60 -1.92
C ILE A 73 0.31 -10.86 -0.96
N ARG A 74 -0.08 -12.12 -0.72
CA ARG A 74 -1.17 -12.47 0.21
C ARG A 74 -0.87 -12.06 1.64
N GLU A 75 0.38 -12.20 2.10
CA GLU A 75 0.81 -11.70 3.41
C GLU A 75 0.75 -10.17 3.48
N THR A 76 1.09 -9.48 2.37
CA THR A 76 0.92 -8.03 2.27
C THR A 76 -0.56 -7.64 2.37
N CYS A 77 -1.46 -8.38 1.72
CA CYS A 77 -2.91 -8.19 1.83
C CYS A 77 -3.43 -8.49 3.24
N GLU A 78 -2.95 -9.53 3.92
CA GLU A 78 -3.34 -9.85 5.29
C GLU A 78 -3.01 -8.72 6.27
N ILE A 79 -1.85 -8.07 6.11
CA ILE A 79 -1.50 -6.87 6.88
C ILE A 79 -2.47 -5.72 6.57
N ALA A 80 -2.78 -5.50 5.28
CA ALA A 80 -3.70 -4.45 4.87
C ALA A 80 -5.12 -4.69 5.40
N ASP A 81 -5.63 -5.92 5.36
CA ASP A 81 -6.94 -6.28 5.91
C ASP A 81 -6.98 -6.06 7.43
N LYS A 82 -5.89 -6.40 8.13
CA LYS A 82 -5.80 -6.30 9.59
C LYS A 82 -5.68 -4.87 10.11
N HIS A 83 -4.96 -4.00 9.40
CA HIS A 83 -4.59 -2.66 9.92
C HIS A 83 -5.11 -1.50 9.08
N CYS A 84 -5.42 -1.72 7.81
CA CYS A 84 -5.64 -0.68 6.81
C CYS A 84 -6.96 -0.87 6.04
N ASP A 85 -7.93 -1.59 6.61
CA ASP A 85 -9.25 -1.86 6.02
C ASP A 85 -9.19 -2.45 4.60
N GLY A 86 -8.13 -3.23 4.31
CA GLY A 86 -7.89 -3.88 3.03
C GLY A 86 -7.19 -2.99 1.99
N TYR A 87 -6.79 -1.76 2.34
CA TYR A 87 -6.13 -0.84 1.43
C TYR A 87 -4.61 -0.82 1.60
N LEU A 88 -3.90 -0.81 0.48
CA LEU A 88 -2.46 -0.58 0.40
C LEU A 88 -2.13 0.03 -0.97
N ARG A 89 -0.91 0.55 -1.11
CA ARG A 89 -0.40 0.95 -2.43
C ARG A 89 1.07 0.57 -2.62
N PHE A 90 1.50 0.58 -3.88
CA PHE A 90 2.91 0.48 -4.24
C PHE A 90 3.43 1.84 -4.70
N THR A 91 4.68 2.16 -4.37
CA THR A 91 5.36 3.37 -4.82
C THR A 91 5.98 3.16 -6.21
N THR A 92 6.36 4.25 -6.86
CA THR A 92 7.09 4.23 -8.14
C THR A 92 8.49 3.59 -8.05
N ARG A 93 8.98 3.34 -6.83
CA ARG A 93 10.25 2.63 -6.56
C ARG A 93 10.01 1.24 -5.97
N ASN A 94 8.83 0.66 -6.21
CA ASN A 94 8.45 -0.70 -5.84
C ASN A 94 8.47 -0.98 -4.32
N ASN A 95 8.42 0.07 -3.50
CA ASN A 95 8.13 -0.06 -2.07
C ASN A 95 6.63 -0.26 -1.86
N ILE A 96 6.26 -0.79 -0.71
CA ILE A 96 4.86 -0.95 -0.28
C ILE A 96 4.55 0.15 0.73
N GLU A 97 3.34 0.69 0.67
CA GLU A 97 2.83 1.66 1.63
C GLU A 97 1.49 1.20 2.20
N PHE A 98 1.43 1.20 3.52
CA PHE A 98 0.24 0.95 4.33
C PHE A 98 -0.23 2.28 4.92
N MET A 99 -1.54 2.50 4.95
CA MET A 99 -2.12 3.78 5.38
C MET A 99 -3.15 3.56 6.50
N VAL A 100 -3.08 4.38 7.54
CA VAL A 100 -4.07 4.41 8.63
C VAL A 100 -4.52 5.85 8.89
N ASP A 101 -5.78 6.01 9.27
CA ASP A 101 -6.45 7.31 9.50
C ASP A 101 -6.51 7.71 10.98
N ASP A 102 -5.96 6.88 11.87
CA ASP A 102 -5.88 7.13 13.31
C ASP A 102 -4.46 6.85 13.80
N LYS A 103 -3.90 7.81 14.53
CA LYS A 103 -2.58 7.70 15.17
C LYS A 103 -2.48 6.48 16.10
N ALA A 104 -3.57 6.08 16.75
CA ALA A 104 -3.59 4.91 17.62
C ALA A 104 -3.36 3.59 16.88
N LYS A 105 -3.68 3.52 15.58
CA LYS A 105 -3.46 2.34 14.72
C LYS A 105 -2.01 2.22 14.22
N LEU A 106 -1.24 3.31 14.30
CA LEU A 106 0.12 3.37 13.72
C LEU A 106 1.11 2.43 14.41
N GLN A 107 1.18 2.46 15.74
CA GLN A 107 2.13 1.61 16.48
C GLN A 107 1.84 0.10 16.31
N PRO A 108 0.58 -0.37 16.40
CA PRO A 108 0.23 -1.76 16.08
C PRO A 108 0.70 -2.22 14.69
N LEU A 109 0.53 -1.38 13.66
CA LEU A 109 1.00 -1.67 12.30
C LEU A 109 2.54 -1.76 12.24
N ILE A 110 3.24 -0.80 12.85
CA ILE A 110 4.71 -0.76 12.88
C ILE A 110 5.29 -2.01 13.56
N ASP A 111 4.72 -2.43 14.68
CA ASP A 111 5.18 -3.59 15.44
C ASP A 111 4.97 -4.89 14.66
N ASP A 112 3.82 -5.03 13.99
CA ASP A 112 3.53 -6.18 13.13
C ASP A 112 4.54 -6.27 11.97
N LEU A 113 4.77 -5.16 11.25
CA LEU A 113 5.74 -5.09 10.14
C LEU A 113 7.16 -5.46 10.60
N LYS A 114 7.61 -4.94 11.75
CA LYS A 114 8.93 -5.24 12.33
C LYS A 114 9.08 -6.70 12.76
N SER A 115 8.00 -7.37 13.14
CA SER A 115 8.02 -8.76 13.59
C SER A 115 8.24 -9.77 12.46
N ARG A 116 8.00 -9.36 11.20
CA ARG A 116 7.94 -10.27 10.05
C ARG A 116 9.30 -10.45 9.38
N LYS A 117 9.79 -11.70 9.43
CA LYS A 117 11.06 -12.11 8.82
C LYS A 117 10.88 -13.35 7.94
N PHE A 118 11.71 -13.46 6.92
CA PHE A 118 11.91 -14.73 6.22
C PHE A 118 12.65 -15.72 7.13
N GLU A 119 12.50 -17.00 6.87
CA GLU A 119 13.16 -18.07 7.64
C GLU A 119 14.70 -17.89 7.68
N ALA A 120 15.29 -17.45 6.57
CA ALA A 120 16.71 -17.15 6.47
C ALA A 120 17.16 -15.84 7.16
N GLY A 121 16.24 -15.13 7.83
CA GLY A 121 16.55 -14.01 8.73
C GLY A 121 16.40 -12.60 8.17
N SER A 122 16.17 -12.42 6.86
CA SER A 122 15.91 -11.10 6.28
C SER A 122 14.54 -10.56 6.70
N ASN A 123 14.44 -9.24 6.88
CA ASN A 123 13.16 -8.59 7.17
C ASN A 123 12.25 -8.66 5.94
N LYS A 124 10.99 -9.04 6.13
CA LYS A 124 10.00 -9.04 5.05
C LYS A 124 9.57 -7.63 4.67
N PHE A 125 9.34 -6.78 5.67
CA PHE A 125 8.81 -5.43 5.50
C PHE A 125 9.67 -4.38 6.23
N PRO A 126 10.94 -4.16 5.83
CA PRO A 126 11.80 -3.18 6.48
C PRO A 126 11.25 -1.76 6.28
N ILE A 127 10.91 -1.08 7.38
CA ILE A 127 10.36 0.29 7.38
C ILE A 127 11.47 1.30 7.01
N GLY A 128 11.19 2.21 6.08
CA GLY A 128 12.15 3.23 5.66
C GLY A 128 11.87 3.88 4.30
N GLY A 129 12.93 4.43 3.69
CA GLY A 129 12.87 4.96 2.32
C GLY A 129 12.15 6.31 2.19
N THR A 130 12.09 7.12 3.26
CA THR A 130 11.61 8.51 3.26
C THR A 130 12.77 9.49 3.51
N GLY A 131 12.61 10.75 3.10
CA GLY A 131 13.59 11.81 3.34
C GLY A 131 14.90 11.65 2.57
N ALA A 132 15.97 12.27 3.08
CA ALA A 132 17.32 12.24 2.50
C ALA A 132 18.07 10.95 2.88
N GLY A 133 17.48 9.80 2.55
CA GLY A 133 18.08 8.47 2.70
C GLY A 133 18.30 7.77 1.36
N ILE A 134 18.66 6.49 1.42
CA ILE A 134 18.69 5.63 0.24
C ILE A 134 17.39 4.80 0.25
N THR A 135 16.60 4.98 -0.80
CA THR A 135 15.40 4.17 -1.04
C THR A 135 15.73 3.10 -2.09
N ASN A 136 14.87 2.09 -2.21
CA ASN A 136 14.97 1.00 -3.19
C ASN A 136 15.24 1.52 -4.59
#